data_AF-A0A0W0GBV4-F1
#
_entry.id   AF-A0A0W0GBV4-F1
#
_cell.length_a   1.000
_cell.length_b   1.000
_cell.length_c   1.000
_cell.angle_alpha   90.00
_cell.angle_beta   90.00
_cell.angle_gamma   90.00
#
_symmetry.space_group_name_H-M   'P 1'
#
loop_
_entity.id
_entity.type
_entity.pdbx_description
1 polymer ?
#
loop_
_entity_poly.entity_id
_entity_poly.type
_entity_poly.pdbx_seq_one_letter_code
_entity_poly.pdbx_strand_id
1 'polypeptide(L)'
;MLSVQDPRDTNNADFKTLPDGQPGICRMFLWDKTLIREDGSMDNAIIIHELTHGMSGRLTGGGTASCLSTVESRGLGEGWSDAVAEWAHQTSAQVKDFVVGVRVEGKPGGIRSQPYSVDPTVNTLRYSDLALLEEPHDIGEVWANMLHNVYAALVDEHGFSDTALTDPTGSEGNVVFLHLLIDGLALNPCNPTFPQARDAIIQADQIRYNGENECLLWRVFASRGLGLRARRFRNDRSVPANCV
;
A
#
# COMPACT_ATOMS: atom_id res chain seq x y z
N MET A 1 -11.00 -10.53 16.03
CA MET A 1 -11.70 -9.67 17.01
C MET A 1 -11.60 -8.24 16.51
N LEU A 2 -12.71 -7.51 16.48
CA LEU A 2 -12.72 -6.06 16.23
C LEU A 2 -13.22 -5.38 17.51
N SER A 3 -12.36 -4.57 18.13
CA SER A 3 -12.68 -3.77 19.31
C SER A 3 -12.88 -2.32 18.86
N VAL A 4 -14.08 -1.80 19.06
CA VAL A 4 -14.47 -0.42 18.69
C VAL A 4 -14.40 0.45 19.94
N GLN A 5 -13.86 1.67 19.82
CA GLN A 5 -13.61 2.59 20.94
C GLN A 5 -12.82 1.93 22.08
N ASP A 6 -11.79 1.15 21.72
CA ASP A 6 -10.99 0.43 22.69
C ASP A 6 -10.31 1.43 23.65
N PRO A 7 -10.45 1.27 24.98
CA PRO A 7 -10.03 2.30 25.93
C PRO A 7 -8.52 2.33 26.17
N ARG A 8 -7.74 1.48 25.49
CA ARG A 8 -6.29 1.36 25.69
C ARG A 8 -5.49 2.53 25.13
N ASP A 9 -6.02 3.24 24.14
CA ASP A 9 -5.32 4.36 23.51
C ASP A 9 -6.31 5.36 22.86
N THR A 10 -5.77 6.42 22.26
CA THR A 10 -6.48 7.44 21.49
C THR A 10 -5.64 7.88 20.28
N ASN A 11 -6.26 8.51 19.27
CA ASN A 11 -5.59 9.07 18.09
C ASN A 11 -4.78 8.05 17.28
N ASN A 12 -5.24 6.81 17.23
CA ASN A 12 -4.56 5.73 16.53
C ASN A 12 -5.56 4.63 16.15
N ALA A 13 -5.05 3.56 15.55
CA ALA A 13 -5.65 2.23 15.53
C ALA A 13 -4.52 1.20 15.51
N ASP A 14 -4.83 -0.08 15.74
CA ASP A 14 -3.83 -1.13 15.52
C ASP A 14 -4.44 -2.48 15.15
N PHE A 15 -3.67 -3.26 14.42
CA PHE A 15 -3.96 -4.65 14.15
C PHE A 15 -2.81 -5.57 14.58
N LYS A 16 -3.10 -6.45 15.54
CA LYS A 16 -2.20 -7.55 15.89
C LYS A 16 -2.42 -8.74 14.96
N THR A 17 -1.47 -8.96 14.06
CA THR A 17 -1.41 -10.16 13.23
C THR A 17 -0.78 -11.31 14.01
N LEU A 18 -1.55 -12.38 14.21
CA LEU A 18 -1.08 -13.65 14.78
C LEU A 18 -0.96 -14.69 13.66
N PRO A 19 -0.15 -15.76 13.86
CA PRO A 19 -0.05 -16.85 12.89
C PRO A 19 -1.41 -17.47 12.54
N ASP A 20 -1.47 -18.15 11.42
CA ASP A 20 -2.67 -18.86 11.01
C ASP A 20 -3.18 -19.85 12.07
N GLY A 21 -4.50 -19.97 12.15
CA GLY A 21 -5.20 -20.68 13.23
C GLY A 21 -5.43 -19.83 14.49
N GLN A 22 -4.88 -18.61 14.58
CA GLN A 22 -5.16 -17.67 15.67
C GLN A 22 -5.90 -16.42 15.16
N PRO A 23 -6.83 -15.87 15.95
CA PRO A 23 -7.60 -14.70 15.53
C PRO A 23 -6.72 -13.45 15.46
N GLY A 24 -6.84 -12.68 14.39
CA GLY A 24 -6.34 -11.30 14.37
C GLY A 24 -7.10 -10.40 15.36
N ILE A 25 -6.43 -9.39 15.88
CA ILE A 25 -7.00 -8.45 16.85
C ILE A 25 -6.88 -7.03 16.29
N CYS A 26 -8.00 -6.48 15.82
CA CYS A 26 -8.12 -5.10 15.40
C CYS A 26 -8.67 -4.26 16.55
N ARG A 27 -8.05 -3.12 16.83
CA ARG A 27 -8.43 -2.17 17.88
C ARG A 27 -8.55 -0.80 17.24
N MET A 28 -9.76 -0.24 17.31
CA MET A 28 -10.07 1.10 16.84
C MET A 28 -10.22 2.03 18.04
N PHE A 29 -9.63 3.22 17.97
CA PHE A 29 -9.64 4.17 19.08
C PHE A 29 -10.44 5.43 18.76
N LEU A 30 -10.77 6.20 19.80
CA LEU A 30 -11.29 7.56 19.66
C LEU A 30 -10.15 8.53 19.36
N TRP A 31 -10.44 9.57 18.59
CA TRP A 31 -9.52 10.64 18.20
C TRP A 31 -9.97 11.97 18.79
N ASP A 32 -9.05 12.73 19.38
CA ASP A 32 -9.30 14.02 20.04
C ASP A 32 -8.60 15.20 19.35
N LYS A 33 -8.30 15.05 18.05
CA LYS A 33 -7.70 16.09 17.19
C LYS A 33 -8.65 17.20 16.76
N THR A 34 -9.97 16.99 16.89
CA THR A 34 -11.00 17.96 16.49
C THR A 34 -11.77 18.50 17.71
N LEU A 35 -12.67 19.46 17.50
CA LEU A 35 -13.51 20.02 18.57
C LEU A 35 -14.41 18.97 19.24
N ILE A 36 -14.85 17.97 18.48
CA ILE A 36 -15.58 16.81 18.99
C ILE A 36 -14.70 15.57 18.84
N ARG A 37 -14.80 14.62 19.78
CA ARG A 37 -14.07 13.36 19.60
C ARG A 37 -14.62 12.63 18.38
N GLU A 38 -13.74 12.28 17.46
CA GLU A 38 -14.06 11.47 16.30
C GLU A 38 -13.85 9.99 16.64
N ASP A 39 -14.71 9.13 16.10
CA ASP A 39 -14.54 7.69 16.22
C ASP A 39 -13.79 7.18 14.99
N GLY A 40 -12.58 6.62 15.20
CA GLY A 40 -11.78 6.07 14.11
C GLY A 40 -12.47 4.95 13.35
N SER A 41 -13.47 4.30 13.98
CA SER A 41 -14.28 3.27 13.34
C SER A 41 -15.25 3.82 12.27
N MET A 42 -15.40 5.14 12.20
CA MET A 42 -16.23 5.82 11.20
C MET A 42 -15.42 6.30 9.98
N ASP A 43 -14.11 6.02 9.96
CA ASP A 43 -13.23 6.29 8.82
C ASP A 43 -12.85 4.95 8.16
N ASN A 44 -13.42 4.68 6.98
CA ASN A 44 -13.21 3.43 6.27
C ASN A 44 -11.74 3.20 5.90
N ALA A 45 -10.97 4.27 5.67
CA ALA A 45 -9.57 4.13 5.31
C ALA A 45 -8.78 3.50 6.47
N ILE A 46 -9.08 3.88 7.71
CA ILE A 46 -8.40 3.36 8.91
C ILE A 46 -8.76 1.89 9.13
N ILE A 47 -10.04 1.51 9.06
CA ILE A 47 -10.43 0.10 9.24
C ILE A 47 -9.79 -0.79 8.17
N ILE A 48 -9.81 -0.37 6.91
CA ILE A 48 -9.21 -1.14 5.81
C ILE A 48 -7.70 -1.23 5.97
N HIS A 49 -7.05 -0.15 6.38
CA HIS A 49 -5.63 -0.13 6.71
C HIS A 49 -5.29 -1.19 7.77
N GLU A 50 -5.99 -1.19 8.91
CA GLU A 50 -5.73 -2.15 9.98
C GLU A 50 -5.97 -3.60 9.55
N LEU A 51 -7.07 -3.87 8.85
CA LEU A 51 -7.34 -5.23 8.36
C LEU A 51 -6.28 -5.68 7.34
N THR A 52 -5.66 -4.75 6.61
CA THR A 52 -4.61 -5.05 5.63
C THR A 52 -3.30 -5.47 6.30
N HIS A 53 -2.96 -4.99 7.50
CA HIS A 53 -1.85 -5.58 8.28
C HIS A 53 -2.07 -7.08 8.56
N GLY A 54 -3.33 -7.47 8.75
CA GLY A 54 -3.71 -8.87 8.89
C GLY A 54 -3.45 -9.68 7.62
N MET A 55 -3.72 -9.10 6.45
CA MET A 55 -3.49 -9.69 5.14
C MET A 55 -1.99 -9.76 4.80
N SER A 56 -1.28 -8.64 4.83
CA SER A 56 0.14 -8.55 4.46
C SER A 56 1.02 -9.36 5.40
N GLY A 57 0.74 -9.32 6.71
CA GLY A 57 1.47 -10.09 7.71
C GLY A 57 1.27 -11.61 7.59
N ARG A 58 0.11 -12.08 7.11
CA ARG A 58 -0.13 -13.51 6.86
C ARG A 58 0.39 -13.98 5.52
N LEU A 59 0.17 -13.22 4.44
CA LEU A 59 0.61 -13.65 3.11
C LEU A 59 2.15 -13.64 2.99
N THR A 60 2.81 -12.61 3.54
CA THR A 60 4.28 -12.52 3.49
C THR A 60 4.91 -13.63 4.32
N GLY A 61 5.69 -14.50 3.68
CA GLY A 61 6.39 -15.60 4.35
C GLY A 61 5.47 -16.73 4.86
N GLY A 62 4.25 -16.87 4.34
CA GLY A 62 3.46 -18.10 4.43
C GLY A 62 2.78 -18.36 5.78
N GLY A 63 1.95 -17.43 6.26
CA GLY A 63 1.02 -17.63 7.38
C GLY A 63 1.66 -17.52 8.77
N THR A 64 2.97 -17.27 8.85
CA THR A 64 3.71 -17.23 10.12
C THR A 64 3.50 -15.95 10.92
N ALA A 65 3.02 -14.86 10.28
CA ALA A 65 2.88 -13.54 10.89
C ALA A 65 4.17 -12.99 11.52
N SER A 66 5.34 -13.41 11.01
CA SER A 66 6.66 -13.05 11.58
C SER A 66 7.60 -12.38 10.56
N CYS A 67 7.13 -12.17 9.34
CA CYS A 67 7.96 -11.80 8.20
C CYS A 67 7.90 -10.32 7.80
N LEU A 68 7.28 -9.47 8.62
CA LEU A 68 7.34 -8.01 8.52
C LEU A 68 7.89 -7.44 9.86
N SER A 69 9.17 -7.72 10.12
CA SER A 69 9.81 -7.47 11.42
C SER A 69 10.95 -6.45 11.37
N THR A 70 11.58 -6.27 10.21
CA THR A 70 12.56 -5.21 9.99
C THR A 70 11.86 -3.87 9.76
N VAL A 71 12.56 -2.76 10.01
CA VAL A 71 12.02 -1.40 9.82
C VAL A 71 11.52 -1.20 8.39
N GLU A 72 12.32 -1.56 7.38
CA GLU A 72 11.93 -1.45 5.96
C GLU A 72 10.70 -2.33 5.64
N SER A 73 10.69 -3.59 6.08
CA SER A 73 9.55 -4.49 5.83
C SER A 73 8.27 -4.06 6.56
N ARG A 74 8.38 -3.46 7.75
CA ARG A 74 7.22 -2.90 8.46
C ARG A 74 6.65 -1.71 7.70
N GLY A 75 7.52 -0.83 7.18
CA GLY A 75 7.06 0.26 6.35
C GLY A 75 6.42 -0.19 5.03
N LEU A 76 6.91 -1.27 4.40
CA LEU A 76 6.15 -1.90 3.31
C LEU A 76 4.74 -2.33 3.77
N GLY A 77 4.64 -2.89 4.98
CA GLY A 77 3.37 -3.18 5.68
C GLY A 77 2.41 -1.99 5.73
N GLU A 78 2.89 -0.86 6.27
CA GLU A 78 2.15 0.41 6.31
C GLU A 78 1.69 0.86 4.91
N GLY A 79 2.59 0.78 3.93
CA GLY A 79 2.30 1.22 2.56
C GLY A 79 1.29 0.34 1.83
N TRP A 80 1.30 -0.98 2.04
CA TRP A 80 0.25 -1.85 1.50
C TRP A 80 -1.10 -1.56 2.16
N SER A 81 -1.11 -1.29 3.46
CA SER A 81 -2.33 -0.94 4.19
C SER A 81 -2.98 0.33 3.65
N ASP A 82 -2.18 1.38 3.39
CA ASP A 82 -2.68 2.60 2.76
C ASP A 82 -3.09 2.40 1.29
N ALA A 83 -2.38 1.57 0.52
CA ALA A 83 -2.71 1.30 -0.87
C ALA A 83 -4.03 0.52 -1.05
N VAL A 84 -4.34 -0.43 -0.15
CA VAL A 84 -5.62 -1.15 -0.18
C VAL A 84 -6.76 -0.27 0.30
N ALA A 85 -6.50 0.59 1.30
CA ALA A 85 -7.46 1.62 1.71
C ALA A 85 -7.77 2.55 0.54
N GLU A 86 -6.77 3.02 -0.19
CA GLU A 86 -6.95 3.83 -1.38
C GLU A 86 -7.79 3.11 -2.45
N TRP A 87 -7.39 1.89 -2.81
CA TRP A 87 -8.06 1.10 -3.84
C TRP A 87 -9.57 1.00 -3.60
N ALA A 88 -9.98 0.80 -2.34
CA ALA A 88 -11.38 0.72 -1.96
C ALA A 88 -12.14 2.07 -2.00
N HIS A 89 -11.42 3.21 -2.04
CA HIS A 89 -12.00 4.56 -2.09
C HIS A 89 -12.04 5.16 -3.51
N GLN A 90 -11.30 4.60 -4.47
CA GLN A 90 -11.37 5.05 -5.86
C GLN A 90 -12.69 4.60 -6.50
N THR A 91 -13.37 5.52 -7.19
CA THR A 91 -14.75 5.31 -7.70
C THR A 91 -14.90 5.52 -9.21
N SER A 92 -13.80 5.72 -9.94
CA SER A 92 -13.83 5.99 -11.37
C SER A 92 -12.46 5.80 -12.02
N ALA A 93 -12.44 5.73 -13.36
CA ALA A 93 -11.21 5.73 -14.15
C ALA A 93 -10.34 6.98 -13.96
N GLN A 94 -10.92 8.11 -13.57
CA GLN A 94 -10.14 9.26 -13.12
C GLN A 94 -9.62 8.99 -11.70
N VAL A 95 -8.38 8.49 -11.61
CA VAL A 95 -7.70 8.27 -10.33
C VAL A 95 -7.42 9.62 -9.68
N LYS A 96 -7.88 9.77 -8.43
CA LYS A 96 -7.72 11.01 -7.64
C LYS A 96 -6.60 10.85 -6.64
N ASP A 97 -5.98 11.97 -6.28
CA ASP A 97 -5.09 12.01 -5.12
C ASP A 97 -5.82 11.50 -3.88
N PHE A 98 -5.11 10.72 -3.06
CA PHE A 98 -5.69 10.10 -1.86
C PHE A 98 -5.05 10.65 -0.59
N VAL A 99 -5.88 10.90 0.42
CA VAL A 99 -5.46 11.42 1.72
C VAL A 99 -6.11 10.57 2.81
N VAL A 100 -5.27 10.00 3.68
CA VAL A 100 -5.70 9.12 4.76
C VAL A 100 -6.09 9.93 6.00
N GLY A 101 -7.19 9.57 6.66
CA GLY A 101 -7.54 10.08 8.00
C GLY A 101 -7.98 11.54 8.05
N VAL A 102 -8.49 12.11 6.94
CA VAL A 102 -8.98 13.51 6.89
C VAL A 102 -10.03 13.77 7.96
N ARG A 103 -10.94 12.81 8.19
CA ARG A 103 -12.02 12.94 9.17
C ARG A 103 -11.47 13.03 10.59
N VAL A 104 -10.66 12.05 10.99
CA VAL A 104 -10.20 11.91 12.38
C VAL A 104 -9.17 12.96 12.77
N GLU A 105 -8.39 13.44 11.80
CA GLU A 105 -7.39 14.49 12.01
C GLU A 105 -8.00 15.90 11.94
N GLY A 106 -9.17 16.05 11.32
CA GLY A 106 -9.88 17.33 11.21
C GLY A 106 -9.19 18.37 10.32
N LYS A 107 -8.24 17.96 9.46
CA LYS A 107 -7.54 18.84 8.53
C LYS A 107 -7.46 18.22 7.13
N PRO A 108 -7.48 19.03 6.04
CA PRO A 108 -7.51 18.51 4.66
C PRO A 108 -6.33 17.62 4.28
N GLY A 109 -5.17 17.80 4.92
CA GLY A 109 -3.96 17.01 4.64
C GLY A 109 -3.92 15.63 5.30
N GLY A 110 -4.88 15.30 6.18
CA GLY A 110 -4.90 13.99 6.85
C GLY A 110 -3.66 13.72 7.70
N ILE A 111 -3.37 12.44 7.93
CA ILE A 111 -2.34 12.00 8.88
C ILE A 111 -0.95 11.78 8.27
N ARG A 112 -0.86 11.66 6.94
CA ARG A 112 0.40 11.44 6.21
C ARG A 112 1.06 12.77 5.83
N SER A 113 2.36 12.75 5.52
CA SER A 113 3.11 13.98 5.21
C SER A 113 2.70 14.63 3.89
N GLN A 114 2.30 13.84 2.91
CA GLN A 114 1.89 14.28 1.57
C GLN A 114 0.72 13.42 1.06
N PRO A 115 -0.23 13.97 0.26
CA PRO A 115 -1.21 13.16 -0.45
C PRO A 115 -0.52 12.12 -1.34
N TYR A 116 -1.11 10.94 -1.54
CA TYR A 116 -0.65 10.05 -2.61
C TYR A 116 -1.11 10.61 -3.94
N SER A 117 -0.16 10.77 -4.85
CA SER A 117 -0.38 11.49 -6.10
C SER A 117 0.55 11.01 -7.20
N VAL A 118 0.03 10.95 -8.42
CA VAL A 118 0.83 10.80 -9.63
C VAL A 118 1.61 12.07 -9.98
N ASP A 119 1.19 13.24 -9.49
CA ASP A 119 1.91 14.49 -9.69
C ASP A 119 3.18 14.52 -8.80
N PRO A 120 4.40 14.56 -9.39
CA PRO A 120 5.64 14.54 -8.62
C PRO A 120 5.92 15.85 -7.87
N THR A 121 5.10 16.88 -8.05
CA THR A 121 5.14 18.14 -7.29
C THR A 121 4.21 18.12 -6.07
N VAL A 122 3.16 17.28 -6.09
CA VAL A 122 2.26 17.05 -4.95
C VAL A 122 2.85 16.01 -4.02
N ASN A 123 3.30 14.87 -4.57
CA ASN A 123 4.06 13.87 -3.82
C ASN A 123 5.47 13.72 -4.38
N THR A 124 6.45 14.15 -3.58
CA THR A 124 7.85 14.24 -3.95
C THR A 124 8.68 13.02 -3.55
N LEU A 125 8.10 12.08 -2.80
CA LEU A 125 8.79 10.94 -2.22
C LEU A 125 9.36 9.97 -3.28
N ARG A 126 10.54 9.43 -2.99
CA ARG A 126 11.33 8.53 -3.84
C ARG A 126 12.02 7.45 -3.00
N TYR A 127 12.49 6.40 -3.66
CA TYR A 127 13.26 5.33 -3.01
C TYR A 127 14.48 5.82 -2.22
N SER A 128 15.10 6.92 -2.63
CA SER A 128 16.23 7.52 -1.90
C SER A 128 15.89 8.08 -0.53
N ASP A 129 14.65 8.48 -0.31
CA ASP A 129 14.26 9.16 0.93
C ASP A 129 14.28 8.18 2.11
N LEU A 130 14.12 6.87 1.83
CA LEU A 130 14.30 5.78 2.80
C LEU A 130 15.65 5.81 3.52
N ALA A 131 16.68 6.46 2.95
CA ALA A 131 17.97 6.62 3.63
C ALA A 131 17.90 7.49 4.90
N LEU A 132 16.83 8.26 5.07
CA LEU A 132 16.63 9.23 6.15
C LEU A 132 15.44 8.88 7.06
N LEU A 133 14.68 7.83 6.75
CA LEU A 133 13.46 7.46 7.47
C LEU A 133 13.72 6.26 8.38
N GLU A 134 13.31 6.38 9.63
CA GLU A 134 13.48 5.32 10.65
C GLU A 134 12.13 4.83 11.21
N GLU A 135 11.05 5.49 10.83
CA GLU A 135 9.69 5.25 11.31
C GLU A 135 8.89 4.51 10.22
N PRO A 136 8.20 3.39 10.54
CA PRO A 136 7.49 2.59 9.54
C PRO A 136 6.43 3.33 8.73
N HIS A 137 5.64 4.22 9.32
CA HIS A 137 4.61 4.96 8.57
C HIS A 137 5.26 5.91 7.56
N ASP A 138 6.31 6.64 7.95
CA ASP A 138 7.06 7.52 7.03
C ASP A 138 7.61 6.71 5.84
N ILE A 139 8.16 5.52 6.11
CA ILE A 139 8.63 4.58 5.07
C ILE A 139 7.46 4.09 4.21
N GLY A 140 6.32 3.80 4.84
CA GLY A 140 5.09 3.37 4.19
C GLY A 140 4.54 4.39 3.22
N GLU A 141 4.66 5.68 3.51
CA GLU A 141 4.25 6.74 2.58
C GLU A 141 4.99 6.67 1.24
N VAL A 142 6.28 6.31 1.26
CA VAL A 142 7.07 6.11 0.03
C VAL A 142 6.52 4.93 -0.76
N TRP A 143 6.20 3.82 -0.11
CA TRP A 143 5.69 2.62 -0.77
C TRP A 143 4.26 2.78 -1.28
N ALA A 144 3.36 3.32 -0.45
CA ALA A 144 1.98 3.62 -0.83
C ALA A 144 1.94 4.56 -2.04
N ASN A 145 2.78 5.61 -2.09
CA ASN A 145 2.82 6.49 -3.25
C ASN A 145 3.34 5.77 -4.52
N MET A 146 4.30 4.85 -4.39
CA MET A 146 4.71 4.01 -5.53
C MET A 146 3.53 3.16 -6.03
N LEU A 147 2.77 2.54 -5.13
CA LEU A 147 1.61 1.73 -5.46
C LEU A 147 0.45 2.56 -6.03
N HIS A 148 0.22 3.79 -5.56
CA HIS A 148 -0.71 4.75 -6.15
C HIS A 148 -0.39 5.00 -7.63
N ASN A 149 0.90 5.21 -7.95
CA ASN A 149 1.33 5.41 -9.32
C ASN A 149 1.17 4.13 -10.16
N VAL A 150 1.34 2.94 -9.58
CA VAL A 150 1.08 1.65 -10.25
C VAL A 150 -0.41 1.47 -10.53
N TYR A 151 -1.26 1.72 -9.53
CA TYR A 151 -2.72 1.68 -9.66
C TYR A 151 -3.19 2.62 -10.77
N ALA A 152 -2.75 3.87 -10.76
CA ALA A 152 -3.11 4.86 -11.78
C ALA A 152 -2.69 4.43 -13.19
N ALA A 153 -1.48 3.92 -13.35
CA ALA A 153 -0.99 3.45 -14.65
C ALA A 153 -1.76 2.23 -15.17
N LEU A 154 -2.10 1.28 -14.30
CA LEU A 154 -2.90 0.12 -14.69
C LEU A 154 -4.33 0.52 -15.07
N VAL A 155 -4.95 1.46 -14.33
CA VAL A 155 -6.28 1.99 -14.66
C VAL A 155 -6.28 2.78 -15.97
N ASP A 156 -5.20 3.51 -16.27
CA ASP A 156 -5.04 4.21 -17.56
C ASP A 156 -4.93 3.22 -18.73
N GLU A 157 -4.17 2.14 -18.56
CA GLU A 157 -3.96 1.11 -19.60
C GLU A 157 -5.21 0.24 -19.82
N HIS A 158 -5.84 -0.22 -18.74
CA HIS A 158 -6.87 -1.27 -18.77
C HIS A 158 -8.29 -0.79 -18.43
N GLY A 159 -8.46 0.49 -18.11
CA GLY A 159 -9.72 1.04 -17.65
C GLY A 159 -10.04 0.73 -16.18
N PHE A 160 -11.27 1.07 -15.76
CA PHE A 160 -11.75 0.90 -14.38
C PHE A 160 -13.02 0.06 -14.36
N SER A 161 -13.06 -0.92 -13.46
CA SER A 161 -14.24 -1.73 -13.18
C SER A 161 -15.02 -1.18 -12.00
N ASP A 162 -16.29 -0.83 -12.21
CA ASP A 162 -17.23 -0.43 -11.16
C ASP A 162 -17.60 -1.59 -10.22
N THR A 163 -17.28 -2.84 -10.59
CA THR A 163 -17.65 -4.04 -9.84
C THR A 163 -16.45 -4.76 -9.20
N ALA A 164 -15.25 -4.18 -9.26
CA ALA A 164 -14.01 -4.81 -8.75
C ALA A 164 -14.07 -5.25 -7.27
N LEU A 165 -14.90 -4.59 -6.45
CA LEU A 165 -15.14 -4.97 -5.05
C LEU A 165 -15.85 -6.33 -4.88
N THR A 166 -16.61 -6.76 -5.88
CA THR A 166 -17.45 -7.96 -5.81
C THR A 166 -17.18 -8.97 -6.92
N ASP A 167 -16.49 -8.56 -7.98
CA ASP A 167 -16.11 -9.40 -9.12
C ASP A 167 -14.60 -9.28 -9.39
N PRO A 168 -13.80 -10.30 -9.01
CA PRO A 168 -12.38 -10.32 -9.24
C PRO A 168 -11.99 -10.87 -10.62
N THR A 169 -12.95 -11.17 -11.51
CA THR A 169 -12.67 -11.82 -12.81
C THR A 169 -12.40 -10.85 -13.95
N GLY A 170 -12.63 -9.55 -13.72
CA GLY A 170 -12.36 -8.48 -14.66
C GLY A 170 -10.89 -8.37 -15.06
N SER A 171 -10.65 -7.74 -16.20
CA SER A 171 -9.30 -7.42 -16.70
C SER A 171 -8.96 -5.94 -16.56
N GLU A 172 -9.84 -5.14 -15.94
CA GLU A 172 -9.64 -3.71 -15.74
C GLU A 172 -8.53 -3.42 -14.72
N GLY A 173 -7.93 -2.23 -14.81
CA GLY A 173 -6.69 -1.91 -14.12
C GLY A 173 -6.77 -1.96 -12.60
N ASN A 174 -7.92 -1.60 -12.03
CA ASN A 174 -8.15 -1.72 -10.59
C ASN A 174 -8.30 -3.19 -10.15
N VAL A 175 -8.81 -4.08 -11.00
CA VAL A 175 -8.83 -5.54 -10.73
C VAL A 175 -7.42 -6.11 -10.84
N VAL A 176 -6.70 -5.77 -11.92
CA VAL A 176 -5.31 -6.19 -12.15
C VAL A 176 -4.42 -5.76 -10.99
N PHE A 177 -4.50 -4.48 -10.56
CA PHE A 177 -3.72 -3.95 -9.44
C PHE A 177 -3.90 -4.79 -8.17
N LEU A 178 -5.14 -5.11 -7.79
CA LEU A 178 -5.39 -5.84 -6.55
C LEU A 178 -4.87 -7.28 -6.63
N HIS A 179 -5.00 -7.95 -7.79
CA HIS A 179 -4.39 -9.27 -8.00
C HIS A 179 -2.88 -9.23 -7.86
N LEU A 180 -2.22 -8.28 -8.53
CA LEU A 180 -0.76 -8.14 -8.46
C LEU A 180 -0.27 -7.83 -7.05
N LEU A 181 -1.00 -7.00 -6.30
CA LEU A 181 -0.69 -6.68 -4.91
C LEU A 181 -0.78 -7.94 -4.03
N ILE A 182 -1.90 -8.67 -4.09
CA ILE A 182 -2.13 -9.85 -3.25
C ILE A 182 -1.19 -11.00 -3.61
N ASP A 183 -1.01 -11.28 -4.90
CA ASP A 183 -0.08 -12.32 -5.36
C ASP A 183 1.37 -11.95 -5.01
N GLY A 184 1.75 -10.67 -5.17
CA GLY A 184 3.06 -10.16 -4.78
C GLY A 184 3.34 -10.35 -3.30
N LEU A 185 2.34 -10.13 -2.43
CA LEU A 185 2.45 -10.42 -0.99
C LEU A 185 2.79 -11.89 -0.72
N ALA A 186 2.16 -12.82 -1.45
CA ALA A 186 2.41 -14.25 -1.29
C ALA A 186 3.78 -14.69 -1.85
N LEU A 187 4.31 -13.98 -2.85
CA LEU A 187 5.62 -14.24 -3.46
C LEU A 187 6.78 -13.62 -2.68
N ASN A 188 6.52 -12.64 -1.82
CA ASN A 188 7.57 -11.95 -1.07
C ASN A 188 8.40 -12.90 -0.21
N PRO A 189 9.75 -12.71 -0.14
CA PRO A 189 10.56 -13.36 0.87
C PRO A 189 10.21 -12.82 2.26
N CYS A 190 10.68 -13.51 3.30
CA CYS A 190 10.56 -13.01 4.67
C CYS A 190 11.40 -11.74 4.86
N ASN A 191 10.81 -10.69 5.44
CA ASN A 191 11.39 -9.35 5.57
C ASN A 191 11.88 -8.77 4.23
N PRO A 192 10.97 -8.55 3.26
CA PRO A 192 11.35 -8.04 1.96
C PRO A 192 11.90 -6.60 2.06
N THR A 193 12.85 -6.29 1.19
CA THR A 193 13.25 -4.91 0.84
C THR A 193 12.34 -4.35 -0.26
N PHE A 194 12.36 -3.03 -0.49
CA PHE A 194 11.58 -2.41 -1.56
C PHE A 194 11.85 -3.01 -2.95
N PRO A 195 13.12 -3.23 -3.39
CA PRO A 195 13.37 -3.90 -4.67
C PRO A 195 12.78 -5.31 -4.73
N GLN A 196 12.82 -6.07 -3.63
CA GLN A 196 12.23 -7.42 -3.59
C GLN A 196 10.70 -7.37 -3.67
N ALA A 197 10.05 -6.42 -2.98
CA ALA A 197 8.61 -6.22 -3.05
C ALA A 197 8.14 -5.80 -4.45
N ARG A 198 8.89 -4.92 -5.12
CA ARG A 198 8.69 -4.60 -6.54
C ARG A 198 8.81 -5.85 -7.41
N ASP A 199 9.90 -6.59 -7.26
CA ASP A 199 10.17 -7.77 -8.08
C ASP A 199 9.10 -8.83 -7.89
N ALA A 200 8.54 -8.98 -6.68
CA ALA A 200 7.41 -9.87 -6.40
C ALA A 200 6.12 -9.45 -7.13
N ILE A 201 5.82 -8.14 -7.22
CA ILE A 201 4.68 -7.61 -8.00
C ILE A 201 4.88 -7.89 -9.50
N ILE A 202 6.08 -7.66 -10.02
CA ILE A 202 6.39 -7.94 -11.43
C ILE A 202 6.33 -9.46 -11.71
N GLN A 203 6.78 -10.28 -10.77
CA GLN A 203 6.68 -11.73 -10.87
C GLN A 203 5.21 -12.21 -10.82
N ALA A 204 4.37 -11.57 -10.01
CA ALA A 204 2.93 -11.85 -10.00
C ALA A 204 2.31 -11.60 -11.39
N ASP A 205 2.72 -10.53 -12.07
CA ASP A 205 2.28 -10.23 -13.44
C ASP A 205 2.71 -11.30 -14.45
N GLN A 206 3.96 -11.77 -14.34
CA GLN A 206 4.45 -12.88 -15.17
C GLN A 206 3.63 -14.16 -14.99
N ILE A 207 3.24 -14.47 -13.74
CA ILE A 207 2.52 -15.69 -13.41
C ILE A 207 1.05 -15.61 -13.84
N ARG A 208 0.39 -14.49 -13.55
CA ARG A 208 -1.06 -14.35 -13.75
C ARG A 208 -1.43 -13.87 -15.15
N TYR A 209 -0.66 -12.94 -15.71
CA TYR A 209 -0.97 -12.23 -16.95
C TYR A 209 0.10 -12.44 -18.03
N ASN A 210 0.95 -13.45 -17.89
CA ASN A 210 2.05 -13.74 -18.82
C ASN A 210 2.97 -12.53 -19.10
N GLY A 211 3.11 -11.62 -18.14
CA GLY A 211 4.02 -10.47 -18.24
C GLY A 211 3.49 -9.31 -19.07
N GLU A 212 2.19 -9.26 -19.37
CA GLU A 212 1.56 -8.20 -20.17
C GLU A 212 1.86 -6.79 -19.64
N ASN A 213 1.99 -6.63 -18.31
CA ASN A 213 2.20 -5.34 -17.67
C ASN A 213 3.67 -5.06 -17.30
N GLU A 214 4.60 -5.97 -17.60
CA GLU A 214 5.99 -5.91 -17.11
C GLU A 214 6.64 -4.54 -17.36
N CYS A 215 6.56 -4.05 -18.61
CA CYS A 215 7.19 -2.78 -18.97
C CYS A 215 6.50 -1.56 -18.36
N LEU A 216 5.17 -1.61 -18.20
CA LEU A 216 4.41 -0.58 -17.49
C LEU A 216 4.87 -0.48 -16.03
N LEU A 217 4.89 -1.62 -15.33
CA LEU A 217 5.32 -1.71 -13.93
C LEU A 217 6.75 -1.21 -13.75
N TRP A 218 7.69 -1.66 -14.59
CA TRP A 218 9.08 -1.19 -14.52
C TRP A 218 9.22 0.32 -14.69
N ARG A 219 8.53 0.91 -15.67
CA ARG A 219 8.56 2.36 -15.91
C ARG A 219 7.99 3.13 -14.73
N VAL A 220 6.89 2.67 -14.15
CA VAL A 220 6.26 3.31 -13.00
C VAL A 220 7.16 3.28 -11.77
N PHE A 221 7.69 2.12 -11.38
CA PHE A 221 8.61 2.03 -10.24
C PHE A 221 9.89 2.85 -10.48
N ALA A 222 10.44 2.81 -11.69
CA ALA A 222 11.59 3.63 -12.07
C ALA A 222 11.32 5.14 -11.97
N SER A 223 10.09 5.60 -12.27
CA SER A 223 9.70 7.02 -12.15
C SER A 223 9.81 7.55 -10.71
N ARG A 224 9.67 6.67 -9.73
CA ARG A 224 9.84 6.94 -8.28
C ARG A 224 11.18 6.46 -7.72
N GLY A 225 12.13 6.15 -8.59
CA GLY A 225 13.51 5.82 -8.23
C GLY A 225 13.77 4.35 -7.90
N LEU A 226 12.76 3.47 -8.05
CA LEU A 226 12.88 2.04 -7.79
C LEU A 226 13.09 1.24 -9.10
N GLY A 227 13.95 1.74 -9.99
CA GLY A 227 14.30 1.09 -11.26
C GLY A 227 15.20 -0.15 -11.11
N LEU A 228 15.55 -0.76 -12.23
CA LEU A 228 16.22 -2.07 -12.34
C LEU A 228 17.46 -2.23 -11.43
N ARG A 229 18.23 -1.15 -11.24
CA ARG A 229 19.48 -1.18 -10.46
C ARG A 229 19.37 -0.53 -9.08
N ALA A 230 18.17 -0.12 -8.68
CA ALA A 230 17.90 0.50 -7.39
C ALA A 230 18.34 -0.43 -6.25
N ARG A 231 19.16 0.08 -5.34
CA ARG A 231 19.66 -0.64 -4.17
C ARG A 231 20.21 0.32 -3.14
N ARG A 232 20.20 -0.09 -1.86
CA ARG A 232 20.75 0.70 -0.75
C ARG A 232 20.24 2.15 -0.76
N PHE A 233 18.94 2.32 -1.00
CA PHE A 233 18.28 3.63 -1.02
C PHE A 233 18.91 4.61 -2.02
N ARG A 234 19.40 4.10 -3.15
CA ARG A 234 19.84 4.93 -4.27
C ARG A 234 18.84 4.81 -5.40
N ASN A 235 18.32 5.95 -5.83
CA ASN A 235 17.43 6.03 -6.96
C ASN A 235 18.09 5.44 -8.22
N ASP A 236 17.32 4.66 -8.95
CA ASP A 236 17.64 4.24 -10.31
C ASP A 236 16.40 4.45 -11.17
N ARG A 237 16.61 4.92 -12.41
CA ARG A 237 15.54 5.14 -13.40
C ARG A 237 15.63 4.17 -14.57
N SER A 238 16.56 3.20 -14.53
CA SER A 238 16.70 2.27 -15.63
C SER A 238 15.58 1.23 -15.61
N VAL A 239 15.20 0.79 -16.80
CA VAL A 239 14.23 -0.28 -17.05
C VAL A 239 14.92 -1.39 -17.86
N PRO A 240 14.36 -2.61 -17.92
CA PRO A 240 14.85 -3.65 -18.83
C PRO A 240 14.95 -3.16 -20.28
N ALA A 241 15.91 -3.71 -21.04
CA ALA A 241 16.19 -3.24 -22.40
C ALA A 241 15.00 -3.40 -23.36
N ASN A 242 14.14 -4.39 -23.13
CA ASN A 242 12.89 -4.62 -23.85
C ASN A 242 11.76 -3.64 -23.48
N CYS A 243 11.96 -2.80 -22.46
CA CYS A 243 10.99 -1.82 -21.97
C CYS A 243 11.38 -0.37 -22.21
N VAL A 244 12.49 -0.13 -22.93
CA VAL A 244 12.94 1.19 -23.37
C VAL A 244 12.03 1.74 -24.46
#